data_AF-A0A7K3SCK5-F1
#
_entry.id   AF-A0A7K3SCK5-F1
#
_cell.length_a   1.000
_cell.length_b   1.000
_cell.length_c   1.000
_cell.angle_alpha   90.00
_cell.angle_beta   90.00
_cell.angle_gamma   90.00
#
_symmetry.space_group_name_H-M   'P 1'
#
loop_
_entity.id
_entity.type
_entity.pdbx_description
1 polymer ?
#
loop_
_entity_poly.entity_id
_entity_poly.type
_entity_poly.pdbx_seq_one_letter_code
_entity_poly.pdbx_strand_id
1 'polypeptide(L)'
;MVSVLSLAWQTIRSRLGGFAGAFIAILCGTALVAACGVLMESGLRAGVPTQRYAAAAVVVGGAQTVRPPGADALSFEQVGEQPAVPAELAG
;
A
#
# COMPACT_ATOMS: atom_id res chain seq x y z
N MET A 1 -35.74 33.05 -18.49
CA MET A 1 -34.26 32.89 -18.47
C MET A 1 -33.95 31.41 -18.43
N VAL A 2 -33.30 30.88 -19.46
CA VAL A 2 -32.83 29.49 -19.44
C VAL A 2 -31.63 29.44 -18.50
N SER A 3 -31.68 28.59 -17.48
CA SER A 3 -30.56 28.45 -16.54
C SER A 3 -29.46 27.60 -17.18
N VAL A 4 -28.21 27.93 -16.88
CA VAL A 4 -27.03 27.18 -17.37
C VAL A 4 -27.13 25.68 -17.10
N LEU A 5 -27.76 25.29 -15.98
CA LEU A 5 -28.00 23.91 -15.59
C LEU A 5 -28.95 23.18 -16.55
N SER A 6 -30.00 23.84 -17.05
CA SER A 6 -30.93 23.21 -17.99
C SER A 6 -30.31 22.99 -19.36
N LEU A 7 -29.42 23.90 -19.78
CA LEU A 7 -28.70 23.76 -21.05
C LEU A 7 -27.69 22.61 -20.98
N ALA A 8 -26.91 22.54 -19.89
CA ALA A 8 -25.99 21.43 -19.64
C ALA A 8 -26.72 20.08 -19.61
N TRP A 9 -27.88 20.01 -18.94
CA TRP A 9 -28.71 18.82 -18.89
C TRP A 9 -29.20 18.39 -20.28
N GLN A 10 -29.56 19.35 -21.14
CA GLN A 10 -30.01 19.09 -22.49
C GLN A 10 -28.89 18.56 -23.39
N THR A 11 -27.66 19.05 -23.20
CA THR A 11 -26.46 18.53 -23.87
C THR A 11 -26.11 17.12 -23.43
N ILE A 12 -26.23 16.82 -22.13
CA ILE A 12 -26.03 15.45 -21.62
C ILE A 12 -27.08 14.51 -22.21
N ARG A 13 -28.35 14.95 -22.26
CA ARG A 13 -29.47 14.16 -22.81
C ARG A 13 -29.30 13.84 -24.30
N SER A 14 -28.77 14.78 -25.09
CA SER A 14 -28.61 14.59 -26.54
C SER A 14 -27.48 13.62 -26.91
N ARG A 15 -26.51 13.39 -26.01
CA ARG A 15 -25.38 12.46 -26.19
C ARG A 15 -25.19 11.52 -25.01
N LEU A 16 -26.26 10.81 -24.63
CA LEU A 16 -26.27 9.91 -23.47
C LEU A 16 -25.17 8.84 -23.53
N GLY A 17 -24.91 8.26 -24.71
CA GLY A 17 -23.93 7.18 -24.86
C GLY A 17 -22.49 7.60 -24.56
N GLY A 18 -22.06 8.76 -25.08
CA GLY A 18 -20.71 9.28 -24.81
C GLY A 18 -20.53 9.71 -23.35
N PHE A 19 -21.55 10.34 -22.77
CA PHE A 19 -21.53 10.74 -21.36
C PHE A 19 -21.48 9.53 -20.42
N ALA A 20 -22.29 8.50 -20.68
CA ALA A 20 -22.29 7.28 -19.87
C ALA A 20 -20.92 6.58 -19.90
N GLY A 21 -20.29 6.49 -21.07
CA GLY A 21 -18.95 5.92 -21.21
C GLY A 21 -17.89 6.67 -20.39
N ALA A 22 -17.86 8.00 -20.51
CA ALA A 22 -16.94 8.84 -19.75
C ALA A 22 -17.18 8.73 -18.24
N PHE A 23 -18.44 8.75 -17.80
CA PHE A 23 -18.81 8.60 -16.41
C PHE A 23 -18.36 7.26 -15.84
N ILE A 24 -18.64 6.14 -16.53
CA ILE A 24 -18.24 4.80 -16.11
C ILE A 24 -16.70 4.68 -16.05
N ALA A 25 -15.99 5.24 -17.03
CA ALA A 25 -14.53 5.21 -17.04
C ALA A 25 -13.94 5.93 -15.81
N ILE A 26 -14.44 7.13 -15.49
CA ILE A 26 -14.01 7.89 -14.31
C ILE A 26 -14.40 7.16 -13.03
N LEU A 27 -15.61 6.60 -12.95
CA LEU A 27 -16.07 5.87 -11.77
C LEU A 27 -15.17 4.66 -11.50
N CYS A 28 -14.86 3.87 -12.53
CA CYS A 28 -14.00 2.71 -12.42
C CYS A 28 -12.57 3.10 -12.03
N GLY A 29 -11.99 4.12 -12.69
CA GLY A 29 -10.63 4.59 -12.38
C GLY A 29 -10.51 5.09 -10.94
N THR A 30 -11.47 5.91 -10.48
CA THR A 30 -11.47 6.42 -9.11
C THR A 30 -11.71 5.33 -8.08
N ALA A 31 -12.61 4.37 -8.35
CA ALA A 31 -12.83 3.20 -7.49
C ALA A 31 -11.56 2.34 -7.35
N LEU A 32 -10.83 2.11 -8.45
CA LEU A 32 -9.58 1.35 -8.43
C LEU A 32 -8.50 2.05 -7.58
N VAL A 33 -8.33 3.36 -7.77
CA VAL A 33 -7.40 4.16 -6.96
C VAL A 33 -7.79 4.14 -5.48
N ALA A 34 -9.07 4.30 -5.16
CA ALA A 34 -9.57 4.22 -3.79
C ALA A 34 -9.33 2.83 -3.18
N ALA A 35 -9.58 1.75 -3.92
CA ALA A 35 -9.32 0.40 -3.48
C ALA A 35 -7.82 0.18 -3.19
N CYS A 36 -6.93 0.64 -4.06
CA CYS A 36 -5.49 0.62 -3.83
C CYS A 36 -5.11 1.37 -2.54
N GLY A 37 -5.69 2.55 -2.31
CA GLY A 37 -5.45 3.33 -1.09
C GLY A 37 -5.92 2.59 0.17
N VAL A 38 -7.12 2.00 0.15
CA VAL A 38 -7.65 1.21 1.27
C VAL A 38 -6.79 -0.02 1.54
N LEU A 39 -6.34 -0.73 0.49
CA LEU A 39 -5.43 -1.86 0.64
C LEU A 39 -4.08 -1.45 1.22
N MET A 40 -3.53 -0.32 0.78
CA MET A 40 -2.26 0.22 1.29
C MET A 40 -2.38 0.61 2.75
N GLU A 41 -3.42 1.36 3.11
CA GLU A 41 -3.70 1.75 4.50
C GLU A 41 -3.96 0.52 5.37
N SER A 42 -4.68 -0.47 4.83
CA SER A 42 -4.89 -1.75 5.51
C SER A 42 -3.57 -2.48 5.72
N GLY A 43 -2.66 -2.51 4.76
CA GLY A 43 -1.34 -3.13 4.90
C GLY A 43 -0.46 -2.43 5.93
N LEU A 44 -0.45 -1.09 5.91
CA LEU A 44 0.26 -0.27 6.90
C LEU A 44 -0.30 -0.48 8.31
N ARG A 45 -1.62 -0.55 8.42
CA ARG A 45 -2.31 -0.70 9.70
C ARG A 45 -2.54 -2.16 10.10
N ALA A 46 -2.21 -3.11 9.23
CA ALA A 46 -2.55 -4.52 9.39
C ALA A 46 -2.00 -5.09 10.67
N GLY A 47 -0.84 -4.59 11.13
CA GLY A 47 -0.29 -4.76 12.49
C GLY A 47 -0.70 -6.06 13.16
N VAL A 48 -0.63 -7.20 12.45
CA VAL A 48 -1.18 -8.46 12.99
C VAL A 48 -0.20 -8.86 14.07
N PRO A 49 -0.63 -8.93 15.35
CA PRO A 49 0.26 -9.39 16.41
C PRO A 49 0.75 -10.78 16.01
N THR A 50 2.07 -10.95 15.97
CA THR A 50 2.71 -12.19 15.51
C THR A 50 2.33 -13.33 16.45
N GLN A 51 1.25 -14.05 16.12
CA GLN A 51 0.71 -15.13 16.97
C GLN A 51 1.75 -16.22 17.24
N ARG A 52 2.69 -16.40 16.32
CA ARG A 52 3.83 -17.33 16.46
C ARG A 52 4.71 -17.03 17.67
N TYR A 53 4.78 -15.78 18.11
CA TYR A 53 5.54 -15.34 19.28
C TYR A 53 4.64 -14.86 20.42
N ALA A 54 3.32 -15.08 20.35
CA ALA A 54 2.39 -14.56 21.35
C ALA A 54 2.66 -15.09 22.77
N ALA A 55 3.22 -16.30 22.89
CA ALA A 55 3.61 -16.89 24.17
C ALA A 55 5.07 -16.57 24.58
N ALA A 56 5.85 -15.89 23.73
CA ALA A 56 7.23 -15.53 24.05
C ALA A 56 7.26 -14.25 24.89
N ALA A 57 7.90 -14.30 26.06
CA ALA A 57 8.07 -13.10 26.90
C ALA A 57 9.01 -12.07 26.24
N VAL A 58 10.01 -12.54 25.48
CA VAL A 58 10.97 -11.72 24.74
C VAL A 58 11.30 -12.41 23.42
N VAL A 59 11.40 -11.64 22.33
CA VAL A 59 11.90 -12.09 21.02
C VAL A 59 13.19 -11.35 20.72
N VAL A 60 14.27 -12.09 20.47
CA VAL A 60 15.57 -11.53 20.08
C VAL A 60 15.78 -11.83 18.59
N GLY A 61 15.95 -10.77 17.79
CA GLY A 61 16.26 -10.86 16.36
C GLY A 61 17.70 -10.45 16.07
N GLY A 62 18.30 -11.03 15.03
CA GLY A 62 19.59 -10.60 14.50
C GLY A 62 19.53 -9.27 13.75
N ALA A 63 20.69 -8.75 13.34
CA ALA A 63 20.75 -7.52 12.53
C ALA A 63 20.21 -7.79 11.11
N GLN A 64 19.09 -7.16 10.77
CA GLN A 64 18.38 -7.38 9.48
C GLN A 64 19.04 -6.68 8.28
N THR A 65 20.13 -5.95 8.51
CA THR A 65 20.91 -5.28 7.47
C THR A 65 22.35 -5.67 7.56
N VAL A 66 22.96 -5.92 6.41
CA VAL A 66 24.40 -6.15 6.28
C VAL A 66 25.02 -5.01 5.50
N ARG A 67 26.28 -4.73 5.81
CA ARG A 67 27.14 -3.90 4.97
C ARG A 67 27.93 -4.81 4.05
N PRO A 68 27.68 -4.78 2.74
CA PRO A 68 28.47 -5.58 1.81
C PRO A 68 29.95 -5.15 1.85
N PRO A 69 30.89 -6.08 1.67
CA PRO A 69 32.31 -5.75 1.60
C PRO A 69 32.57 -4.81 0.40
N GLY A 70 33.25 -3.68 0.67
CA GLY A 70 33.51 -2.63 -0.32
C GLY A 70 32.41 -1.59 -0.47
N ALA A 71 31.33 -1.67 0.31
CA ALA A 71 30.22 -0.72 0.25
C ALA A 71 30.51 0.58 1.04
N ASP A 72 30.02 1.71 0.53
CA ASP A 72 30.23 3.03 1.14
C ASP A 72 29.46 3.22 2.46
N ALA A 73 29.72 4.31 3.18
CA ALA A 73 29.11 4.64 4.48
C ALA A 73 27.57 4.62 4.49
N LEU A 74 26.90 4.74 3.34
CA LEU A 74 25.45 4.85 3.24
C LEU A 74 24.79 3.59 2.66
N SER A 75 25.59 2.62 2.23
CA SER A 75 25.13 1.39 1.61
C SER A 75 24.80 0.32 2.67
N PHE A 76 23.53 -0.09 2.69
CA PHE A 76 23.03 -1.18 3.53
C PHE A 76 22.16 -2.10 2.67
N GLU A 77 22.38 -3.40 2.78
CA GLU A 77 21.57 -4.42 2.11
C GLU A 77 20.69 -5.13 3.12
N GLN A 78 19.42 -5.34 2.78
CA GLN A 78 18.51 -6.14 3.59
C GLN A 78 18.88 -7.61 3.46
N VAL A 79 19.03 -8.29 4.59
CA VAL A 79 19.32 -9.72 4.58
C VAL A 79 18.05 -10.46 4.13
N GLY A 80 18.16 -11.28 3.08
CA GLY A 80 17.03 -12.04 2.51
C GLY A 80 16.58 -13.23 3.36
N GLU A 81 17.41 -13.64 4.32
CA GLU A 81 17.10 -14.67 5.31
C GLU A 81 17.07 -14.09 6.72
N GLN A 82 16.46 -14.82 7.66
CA GLN A 82 16.39 -14.38 9.04
C GLN A 82 17.73 -14.69 9.73
N PRO A 83 18.55 -13.69 10.09
CA PRO A 83 19.87 -13.91 10.66
C PRO A 83 19.75 -14.57 12.04
N ALA A 84 20.55 -15.61 12.26
CA ALA A 84 20.65 -16.24 13.56
C ALA A 84 21.26 -15.26 14.58
N VAL A 85 20.82 -15.37 15.84
CA VAL A 85 21.43 -14.64 16.96
C VAL A 85 22.75 -15.34 17.31
N PRO A 86 23.83 -14.61 17.61
CA PRO A 86 25.08 -15.20 18.12
C PRO A 86 24.79 -16.12 19.32
N ALA A 87 25.39 -17.32 19.33
CA ALA A 87 25.14 -18.33 20.36
C ALA A 87 25.45 -17.82 21.79
N GLU A 88 26.39 -16.89 21.91
CA GLU A 88 26.73 -16.21 23.17
C GLU A 88 25.62 -15.32 23.75
N LEU A 89 24.67 -14.90 22.91
CA LEU A 89 23.51 -14.09 23.30
C LEU A 89 22.23 -14.93 23.42
N ALA A 90 22.28 -16.22 23.07
CA ALA A 90 21.11 -17.09 22.99
C ALA A 90 20.67 -17.71 24.34
N GLY A 91 21.52 -17.63 25.38
CA GLY A 91 21.23 -18.13 26.73
C GLY A 91 21.54 -19.61 26.92
#